data_AF-A0A937CH66-F1
#
_entry.id   AF-A0A937CH66-F1
#
_cell.length_a   1.000
_cell.length_b   1.000
_cell.length_c   1.000
_cell.angle_alpha   90.00
_cell.angle_beta   90.00
_cell.angle_gamma   90.00
#
_symmetry.space_group_name_H-M   'P 1'
#
loop_
_entity.id
_entity.type
_entity.pdbx_description
1 polymer ?
#
loop_
_entity_poly.entity_id
_entity_poly.type
_entity_poly.pdbx_seq_one_letter_code
_entity_poly.pdbx_strand_id
1 'polypeptide(L)'
;MKAHNILTWLIEWYQFNCFSKSEETIRIFIDTVDNPGWFITINLLGTALEGVTDEGEQQDNSIEEDVLYYYNDGKLTPVPSLIETKQDWFFYEIKNNLYRASGDSLKLEFLLLRFCELFDRKNKKESEHIEPSQSLNWLMSWYASHCNGDWEHENQIKISTLDNPGWRLQIDLVDTTT
;
A
#
# COMPACT_ATOMS: atom_id res chain seq x y z
N MET A 1 25.14 -2.70 4.14
CA MET A 1 23.97 -1.92 4.59
C MET A 1 22.77 -2.85 4.49
N LYS A 2 21.92 -2.94 5.52
CA LYS A 2 20.67 -3.71 5.37
C LYS A 2 19.83 -2.96 4.33
N ALA A 3 19.39 -3.67 3.30
CA ALA A 3 18.39 -3.13 2.39
C ALA A 3 17.09 -2.97 3.19
N HIS A 4 16.58 -1.74 3.25
CA HIS A 4 15.27 -1.45 3.81
C HIS A 4 14.25 -1.61 2.69
N ASN A 5 13.46 -2.68 2.76
CA ASN A 5 12.28 -2.76 1.90
C ASN A 5 11.13 -1.89 2.46
N ILE A 6 10.12 -1.63 1.64
CA ILE A 6 9.00 -0.75 1.99
C ILE A 6 8.25 -1.18 3.26
N LEU A 7 8.10 -2.48 3.51
CA LEU A 7 7.43 -2.96 4.73
C LEU A 7 8.28 -2.68 5.96
N THR A 8 9.58 -2.95 5.89
CA THR A 8 10.51 -2.65 6.98
C THR A 8 10.53 -1.15 7.27
N TRP A 9 10.58 -0.32 6.23
CA TRP A 9 10.51 1.13 6.38
C TRP A 9 9.22 1.58 7.07
N LEU A 10 8.07 1.07 6.63
CA LEU A 10 6.77 1.45 7.20
C LEU A 10 6.64 1.04 8.67
N ILE A 11 7.14 -0.15 9.03
CA ILE A 11 7.16 -0.67 10.40
C ILE A 11 8.01 0.25 11.29
N GLU A 12 9.22 0.60 10.84
CA GLU A 12 10.12 1.45 11.62
C GLU A 12 9.60 2.89 11.72
N TRP A 13 9.05 3.43 10.64
CA TRP A 13 8.38 4.72 10.64
C TRP A 13 7.24 4.74 11.66
N TYR A 14 6.38 3.73 11.68
CA TYR A 14 5.28 3.62 12.64
C TYR A 14 5.81 3.55 14.08
N GLN A 15 6.80 2.70 14.35
CA GLN A 15 7.40 2.56 15.68
C GLN A 15 8.01 3.87 16.19
N PHE A 16 8.77 4.56 15.33
CA PHE A 16 9.42 5.82 15.68
C PHE A 16 8.40 6.89 16.06
N ASN A 17 7.35 7.05 15.26
CA ASN A 17 6.39 8.13 15.47
C ASN A 17 5.37 7.79 16.58
N CYS A 18 5.11 6.51 16.89
CA CYS A 18 4.19 6.12 17.98
C CYS A 18 4.81 6.07 19.37
N PHE A 19 6.12 5.78 19.48
CA PHE A 19 6.75 5.54 20.79
C PHE A 19 6.88 6.81 21.66
N SER A 20 6.70 8.01 21.10
CA SER A 20 7.06 9.26 21.77
C SER A 20 5.89 10.13 22.24
N LYS A 21 4.62 9.79 21.96
CA LYS A 21 3.48 10.69 22.21
C LYS A 21 2.32 9.98 22.91
N SER A 22 1.85 10.57 24.00
CA SER A 22 0.68 10.11 24.75
C SER A 22 -0.59 10.21 23.89
N GLU A 23 -1.21 9.07 23.62
CA GLU A 23 -2.60 8.88 23.14
C GLU A 23 -3.03 9.47 21.79
N GLU A 24 -2.24 10.32 21.14
CA GLU A 24 -2.49 10.74 19.76
C GLU A 24 -1.93 9.70 18.79
N THR A 25 -2.74 8.67 18.59
CA THR A 25 -2.42 7.43 17.87
C THR A 25 -2.32 7.68 16.38
N ILE A 26 -1.09 7.82 15.88
CA ILE A 26 -0.81 7.50 14.48
C ILE A 26 -1.40 6.13 14.21
N ARG A 27 -2.23 6.05 13.17
CA ARG A 27 -2.87 4.81 12.75
C ARG A 27 -2.69 4.66 11.26
N ILE A 28 -2.32 3.44 10.87
CA ILE A 28 -2.23 3.03 9.47
C ILE A 28 -3.35 2.02 9.26
N PHE A 29 -4.15 2.26 8.23
CA PHE A 29 -5.16 1.34 7.72
C PHE A 29 -4.88 1.08 6.25
N ILE A 30 -4.85 -0.19 5.87
CA ILE A 30 -4.79 -0.66 4.50
C ILE A 30 -5.93 -1.67 4.36
N ASP A 31 -6.86 -1.42 3.45
CA ASP A 31 -8.05 -2.24 3.21
C ASP A 31 -8.19 -2.52 1.71
N THR A 32 -9.03 -3.48 1.34
CA THR A 32 -9.44 -3.73 -0.04
C THR A 32 -10.73 -2.98 -0.36
N VAL A 33 -10.99 -2.69 -1.63
CA VAL A 33 -12.23 -2.03 -2.10
C VAL A 33 -12.98 -2.88 -3.13
N ASP A 34 -14.29 -2.65 -3.25
CA ASP A 34 -15.26 -3.40 -4.09
C ASP A 34 -15.02 -3.31 -5.62
N ASN A 35 -13.88 -2.76 -6.06
CA ASN A 35 -13.41 -2.77 -7.44
C ASN A 35 -11.90 -2.99 -7.36
N PRO A 36 -11.39 -4.21 -7.67
CA PRO A 36 -10.18 -4.77 -7.09
C PRO A 36 -9.09 -3.75 -6.85
N GLY A 37 -8.81 -3.48 -5.59
CA GLY A 37 -7.95 -2.36 -5.25
C GLY A 37 -7.68 -2.24 -3.77
N TRP A 38 -6.74 -1.36 -3.48
CA TRP A 38 -6.31 -1.04 -2.14
C TRP A 38 -6.76 0.36 -1.76
N PHE A 39 -7.04 0.55 -0.48
CA PHE A 39 -7.27 1.84 0.15
C PHE A 39 -6.33 1.98 1.35
N ILE A 40 -5.62 3.10 1.43
CA ILE A 40 -4.68 3.42 2.49
C ILE A 40 -5.14 4.69 3.19
N THR A 41 -5.08 4.67 4.52
CA THR A 41 -5.23 5.84 5.36
C THR A 41 -4.13 5.86 6.41
N ILE A 42 -3.36 6.95 6.48
CA ILE A 42 -2.33 7.17 7.51
C ILE A 42 -2.61 8.49 8.22
N ASN A 43 -2.88 8.43 9.52
CA ASN A 43 -2.98 9.63 10.35
C ASN A 43 -1.58 10.23 10.56
N LEU A 44 -1.44 11.52 10.23
CA LEU A 44 -0.18 12.26 10.23
C LEU A 44 -0.05 13.21 11.42
N LEU A 45 -1.02 13.26 12.32
CA LEU A 45 -0.95 14.06 13.54
C LEU A 45 0.31 13.70 14.33
N GLY A 46 1.08 14.71 14.72
CA GLY A 46 2.34 14.53 15.42
C GLY A 46 3.51 14.08 14.55
N THR A 47 3.37 13.96 13.23
CA THR A 47 4.46 13.63 12.31
C THR A 47 5.01 14.89 11.64
N ALA A 48 6.12 14.76 10.90
CA ALA A 48 6.67 15.86 10.09
C ALA A 48 5.72 16.34 8.97
N LEU A 49 4.66 15.59 8.67
CA LEU A 49 3.63 15.94 7.69
C LEU A 49 2.36 16.54 8.33
N GLU A 50 2.34 16.76 9.65
CA GLU A 50 1.23 17.44 10.31
C GLU A 50 1.00 18.84 9.71
N GLY A 51 -0.26 19.16 9.42
CA GLY A 51 -0.68 20.42 8.83
C GLY A 51 -0.28 20.61 7.36
N VAL A 52 0.40 19.64 6.74
CA VAL A 52 0.71 19.67 5.31
C VAL A 52 -0.57 19.42 4.51
N THR A 53 -0.71 20.13 3.39
CA THR A 53 -1.68 19.82 2.34
C THR A 53 -0.92 19.56 1.04
N ASP A 54 -1.28 18.48 0.36
CA ASP A 54 -0.78 18.10 -0.96
C ASP A 54 -1.97 17.54 -1.74
N GLU A 55 -2.34 18.20 -2.84
CA GLU A 55 -3.47 17.79 -3.69
C GLU A 55 -3.18 16.46 -4.42
N GLY A 56 -1.92 15.99 -4.39
CA GLY A 56 -1.50 14.68 -4.85
C GLY A 56 -1.65 14.45 -6.35
N GLU A 57 -1.74 13.17 -6.74
CA GLU A 57 -1.81 12.72 -8.13
C GLU A 57 -2.94 11.71 -8.31
N GLN A 58 -3.55 11.71 -9.49
CA GLN A 58 -4.56 10.72 -9.91
C GLN A 58 -4.27 10.26 -11.33
N GLN A 59 -4.43 8.96 -11.58
CA GLN A 59 -4.37 8.35 -12.90
C GLN A 59 -5.57 7.42 -13.11
N ASP A 60 -6.14 7.44 -14.31
CA ASP A 60 -7.24 6.57 -14.73
C ASP A 60 -6.97 6.08 -16.17
N ASN A 61 -6.12 5.06 -16.29
CA ASN A 61 -5.78 4.44 -17.57
C ASN A 61 -6.45 3.06 -17.63
N SER A 62 -7.73 3.02 -17.97
CA SER A 62 -8.50 1.78 -17.96
C SER A 62 -8.37 0.90 -19.23
N ILE A 63 -7.59 1.30 -20.25
CA ILE A 63 -7.35 0.44 -21.44
C ILE A 63 -6.01 0.77 -22.13
N GLU A 64 -5.04 -0.16 -22.08
CA GLU A 64 -4.31 -0.77 -23.21
C GLU A 64 -3.36 -1.86 -22.67
N GLU A 65 -3.07 -2.87 -23.48
CA GLU A 65 -2.40 -4.13 -23.12
C GLU A 65 -0.97 -3.93 -22.57
N ASP A 66 -0.80 -3.89 -21.25
CA ASP A 66 0.51 -3.97 -20.61
C ASP A 66 0.71 -5.30 -19.88
N VAL A 67 1.67 -6.09 -20.37
CA VAL A 67 2.07 -7.36 -19.76
C VAL A 67 2.87 -7.07 -18.50
N LEU A 68 2.30 -7.37 -17.34
CA LEU A 68 2.98 -7.24 -16.05
C LEU A 68 4.04 -8.34 -15.86
N TYR A 69 5.15 -7.95 -15.23
CA TYR A 69 6.25 -8.84 -14.85
C TYR A 69 6.42 -8.86 -13.34
N TYR A 70 6.65 -10.04 -12.77
CA TYR A 70 7.10 -10.17 -11.38
C TYR A 70 8.50 -10.78 -11.31
N TYR A 71 9.24 -10.45 -10.25
CA TYR A 71 10.53 -11.05 -10.00
C TYR A 71 10.37 -12.44 -9.38
N ASN A 72 10.79 -13.47 -10.12
CA ASN A 72 10.87 -14.84 -9.66
C ASN A 72 12.27 -15.38 -9.93
N ASP A 73 12.95 -15.90 -8.89
CA ASP A 73 14.31 -16.45 -8.99
C ASP A 73 15.31 -15.53 -9.74
N GLY A 74 15.26 -14.23 -9.45
CA GLY A 74 16.14 -13.23 -10.08
C GLY A 74 15.81 -12.92 -11.55
N LYS A 75 14.64 -13.35 -12.04
CA LYS A 75 14.19 -13.11 -13.41
C LYS A 75 12.81 -12.44 -13.44
N LEU A 76 12.65 -11.44 -14.31
CA LEU A 76 11.35 -10.92 -14.67
C LEU A 76 10.55 -12.00 -15.41
N THR A 77 9.44 -12.42 -14.82
CA THR A 77 8.54 -13.44 -15.35
C THR A 77 7.24 -12.77 -15.76
N PRO A 78 6.80 -12.87 -17.04
CA PRO A 78 5.51 -12.33 -17.46
C PRO A 78 4.38 -13.13 -16.84
N VAL A 79 3.34 -12.45 -16.35
CA VAL A 79 2.14 -13.11 -15.81
C VAL A 79 1.31 -13.67 -16.98
N PRO A 80 1.19 -15.00 -17.16
CA PRO A 80 0.47 -15.55 -18.29
C PRO A 80 -1.04 -15.42 -18.08
N SER A 81 -1.68 -14.61 -18.93
CA SER A 81 -3.13 -14.52 -19.16
C SER A 81 -4.01 -14.45 -17.89
N LEU A 82 -4.02 -13.27 -17.25
CA LEU A 82 -5.19 -12.83 -16.50
C LEU A 82 -6.11 -12.08 -17.48
N ILE A 83 -7.33 -12.60 -17.63
CA ILE A 83 -8.41 -12.03 -18.41
C ILE A 83 -8.80 -10.68 -17.75
N GLU A 84 -8.80 -9.59 -18.53
CA GLU A 84 -9.18 -8.21 -18.17
C GLU A 84 -8.75 -7.71 -16.77
N THR A 85 -7.60 -7.04 -16.66
CA THR A 85 -7.48 -5.94 -15.68
C THR A 85 -7.46 -4.62 -16.43
N LYS A 86 -8.67 -4.14 -16.75
CA LYS A 86 -8.97 -2.79 -17.29
C LYS A 86 -8.63 -1.66 -16.30
N GLN A 87 -7.65 -1.82 -15.42
CA GLN A 87 -7.48 -0.96 -14.26
C GLN A 87 -6.01 -0.75 -13.93
N ASP A 88 -5.42 0.26 -14.58
CA ASP A 88 -4.21 0.95 -14.10
C ASP A 88 -4.64 2.32 -13.58
N TRP A 89 -5.12 2.35 -12.34
CA TRP A 89 -5.63 3.56 -11.71
C TRP A 89 -5.07 3.74 -10.31
N PHE A 90 -4.86 4.99 -9.93
CA PHE A 90 -4.50 5.35 -8.58
C PHE A 90 -4.94 6.77 -8.24
N PHE A 91 -4.98 7.05 -6.96
CA PHE A 91 -5.20 8.36 -6.36
C PHE A 91 -4.40 8.43 -5.06
N TYR A 92 -3.81 9.58 -4.75
CA TYR A 92 -3.41 9.90 -3.39
C TYR A 92 -3.55 11.38 -3.09
N GLU A 93 -3.69 11.74 -1.82
CA GLU A 93 -3.66 13.12 -1.33
C GLU A 93 -3.13 13.18 0.11
N ILE A 94 -2.68 14.36 0.53
CA ILE A 94 -2.53 14.71 1.95
C ILE A 94 -3.49 15.85 2.26
N LYS A 95 -4.47 15.58 3.12
CA LYS A 95 -5.46 16.56 3.52
C LYS A 95 -5.95 16.29 4.94
N ASN A 96 -6.16 17.35 5.71
CA ASN A 96 -6.69 17.26 7.09
C ASN A 96 -5.90 16.27 7.97
N ASN A 97 -4.56 16.35 7.93
CA ASN A 97 -3.64 15.44 8.66
C ASN A 97 -3.78 13.96 8.28
N LEU A 98 -4.22 13.68 7.06
CA LEU A 98 -4.43 12.32 6.60
C LEU A 98 -3.77 12.14 5.24
N TYR A 99 -2.91 11.15 5.12
CA TYR A 99 -2.56 10.60 3.81
C TYR A 99 -3.65 9.62 3.41
N ARG A 100 -4.31 9.86 2.28
CA ARG A 100 -5.28 8.95 1.67
C ARG A 100 -4.72 8.49 0.34
N ALA A 101 -4.82 7.21 0.07
CA ALA A 101 -4.38 6.64 -1.20
C ALA A 101 -5.31 5.51 -1.61
N SER A 102 -5.57 5.38 -2.90
CA SER A 102 -6.32 4.27 -3.48
C SER A 102 -5.69 3.86 -4.79
N GLY A 103 -5.81 2.60 -5.17
CA GLY A 103 -5.38 2.15 -6.49
C GLY A 103 -5.81 0.73 -6.76
N ASP A 104 -5.60 0.27 -7.99
CA ASP A 104 -5.91 -1.10 -8.39
C ASP A 104 -5.15 -2.16 -7.55
N SER A 105 -5.48 -3.43 -7.78
CA SER A 105 -5.00 -4.58 -7.01
C SER A 105 -3.47 -4.72 -6.92
N LEU A 106 -2.71 -4.03 -7.77
CA LEU A 106 -1.24 -4.07 -7.82
C LEU A 106 -0.57 -2.76 -7.39
N LYS A 107 -1.33 -1.76 -6.94
CA LYS A 107 -0.78 -0.43 -6.57
C LYS A 107 -0.37 -0.28 -5.11
N LEU A 108 -0.59 -1.26 -4.23
CA LEU A 108 -0.29 -1.08 -2.80
C LEU A 108 1.16 -0.67 -2.53
N GLU A 109 2.14 -1.35 -3.16
CA GLU A 109 3.56 -0.98 -3.00
C GLU A 109 3.84 0.44 -3.54
N PHE A 110 3.30 0.78 -4.71
CA PHE A 110 3.43 2.13 -5.29
C PHE A 110 2.87 3.21 -4.36
N LEU A 111 1.66 3.01 -3.82
CA LEU A 111 1.00 3.97 -2.92
C LEU A 111 1.77 4.15 -1.60
N LEU A 112 2.44 3.12 -1.09
CA LEU A 112 3.31 3.23 0.08
C LEU A 112 4.62 3.94 -0.23
N LEU A 113 5.21 3.70 -1.42
CA LEU A 113 6.41 4.42 -1.86
C LEU A 113 6.14 5.91 -2.03
N ARG A 114 4.98 6.30 -2.57
CA ARG A 114 4.55 7.71 -2.65
C ARG A 114 4.52 8.38 -1.29
N PHE A 115 4.02 7.70 -0.26
CA PHE A 115 4.06 8.21 1.10
C PHE A 115 5.49 8.47 1.59
N CYS A 116 6.42 7.54 1.33
CA CYS A 116 7.83 7.69 1.69
C CYS A 116 8.48 8.91 1.03
N GLU A 117 8.27 9.07 -0.29
CA GLU A 117 8.79 10.20 -1.06
C GLU A 117 8.30 11.54 -0.51
N LEU A 118 7.00 11.63 -0.18
CA LEU A 118 6.40 12.84 0.40
C LEU A 118 7.00 13.15 1.78
N PHE A 119 7.22 12.13 2.61
CA PHE A 119 7.81 12.27 3.93
C PHE A 119 9.28 12.72 3.85
N ASP A 120 10.10 12.10 3.00
CA ASP A 120 11.52 12.44 2.84
C ASP A 120 11.71 13.85 2.28
N ARG A 121 10.92 14.22 1.27
CA ARG A 121 10.91 15.57 0.67
C ARG A 121 10.68 16.65 1.72
N LYS A 122 9.79 16.40 2.69
CA LYS A 122 9.52 17.34 3.79
C LYS A 122 10.62 17.37 4.84
N ASN A 123 11.25 16.23 5.12
CA ASN A 123 12.38 16.17 6.04
C ASN A 123 13.71 16.63 5.43
N LYS A 124 13.71 17.09 4.17
CA LYS A 124 14.92 17.48 3.41
C LYS A 124 16.00 16.38 3.43
N LYS A 125 15.58 15.13 3.55
CA LYS A 125 16.45 13.96 3.43
C LYS A 125 16.59 13.62 1.95
N GLU A 126 17.77 13.15 1.55
CA GLU A 126 17.87 12.44 0.28
C GLU A 126 16.98 11.21 0.35
N SER A 127 16.19 10.97 -0.71
CA SER A 127 15.31 9.80 -0.79
C SER A 127 16.15 8.53 -0.59
N GLU A 128 15.82 7.76 0.44
CA GLU A 128 16.44 6.46 0.64
C GLU A 128 16.03 5.54 -0.52
N HIS A 129 16.95 4.71 -1.00
CA HIS A 129 16.59 3.66 -1.94
C HIS A 129 15.83 2.56 -1.18
N ILE A 130 14.51 2.55 -1.33
CA ILE A 130 13.63 1.56 -0.72
C ILE A 130 13.45 0.40 -1.72
N GLU A 131 13.86 -0.79 -1.31
CA GLU A 131 13.71 -1.98 -2.14
C GLU A 131 12.25 -2.48 -2.13
N PRO A 132 11.78 -3.13 -3.21
CA PRO A 132 10.50 -3.82 -3.21
C PRO A 132 10.43 -4.89 -2.11
N SER A 133 9.26 -5.04 -1.51
CA SER A 133 9.01 -6.08 -0.53
C SER A 133 8.48 -7.34 -1.20
N GLN A 134 9.26 -8.42 -1.15
CA GLN A 134 8.83 -9.73 -1.66
C GLN A 134 7.52 -10.21 -1.02
N SER A 135 7.35 -10.01 0.29
CA SER A 135 6.14 -10.40 1.01
C SER A 135 4.92 -9.55 0.61
N LEU A 136 5.13 -8.25 0.36
CA LEU A 136 4.06 -7.37 -0.11
C LEU A 136 3.64 -7.73 -1.54
N ASN A 137 4.63 -7.98 -2.41
CA ASN A 137 4.41 -8.43 -3.78
C ASN A 137 3.68 -9.75 -3.84
N TRP A 138 4.02 -10.70 -2.97
CA TRP A 138 3.27 -11.95 -2.83
C TRP A 138 1.81 -11.69 -2.43
N LEU A 139 1.56 -10.84 -1.43
CA LEU A 139 0.20 -10.54 -0.97
C LEU A 139 -0.64 -9.86 -2.07
N MET A 140 -0.08 -8.88 -2.78
CA MET A 140 -0.74 -8.23 -3.92
C MET A 140 -1.04 -9.23 -5.04
N SER A 141 -0.07 -10.08 -5.37
CA SER A 141 -0.24 -11.10 -6.42
C SER A 141 -1.29 -12.14 -6.04
N TRP A 142 -1.32 -12.56 -4.77
CA TRP A 142 -2.32 -13.46 -4.24
C TRP A 142 -3.72 -12.81 -4.26
N TYR A 143 -3.85 -11.57 -3.78
CA TYR A 143 -5.12 -10.83 -3.85
C TYR A 143 -5.63 -10.72 -5.29
N ALA A 144 -4.77 -10.25 -6.20
CA ALA A 144 -5.11 -10.07 -7.61
C ALA A 144 -5.50 -11.39 -8.29
N SER A 145 -4.90 -12.53 -7.91
CA SER A 145 -5.26 -13.83 -8.49
C SER A 145 -6.61 -14.37 -8.02
N HIS A 146 -7.17 -13.86 -6.91
CA HIS A 146 -8.49 -14.25 -6.41
C HIS A 146 -9.60 -13.30 -6.88
N CYS A 147 -9.25 -12.08 -7.29
CA CYS A 147 -10.20 -11.13 -7.87
C CYS A 147 -10.74 -11.69 -9.19
N ASN A 148 -12.05 -11.96 -9.22
CA ASN A 148 -12.70 -12.63 -10.34
C ASN A 148 -14.06 -12.00 -10.70
N GLY A 149 -14.39 -10.84 -10.13
CA GLY A 149 -15.66 -10.14 -10.30
C GLY A 149 -16.64 -10.38 -9.16
N ASP A 150 -16.46 -11.45 -8.36
CA ASP A 150 -17.34 -11.81 -7.26
C ASP A 150 -16.59 -11.85 -5.91
N TRP A 151 -15.39 -12.43 -5.86
CA TRP A 151 -14.65 -12.68 -4.62
C TRP A 151 -14.31 -11.40 -3.84
N GLU A 152 -13.95 -10.33 -4.56
CA GLU A 152 -13.57 -9.03 -3.99
C GLU A 152 -14.69 -8.31 -3.26
N HIS A 153 -15.95 -8.64 -3.55
CA HIS A 153 -17.11 -8.02 -2.91
C HIS A 153 -17.41 -8.63 -1.53
N GLU A 154 -16.97 -9.87 -1.30
CA GLU A 154 -17.29 -10.63 -0.09
C GLU A 154 -16.08 -10.89 0.81
N ASN A 155 -14.85 -10.83 0.26
CA ASN A 155 -13.62 -11.09 0.99
C ASN A 155 -12.72 -9.86 1.04
N GLN A 156 -12.23 -9.54 2.25
CA GLN A 156 -11.39 -8.36 2.46
C GLN A 156 -10.01 -8.73 3.02
N ILE A 157 -9.00 -7.93 2.64
CA ILE A 157 -7.68 -7.95 3.27
C ILE A 157 -7.50 -6.66 4.04
N LYS A 158 -7.31 -6.77 5.36
CA LYS A 158 -7.12 -5.62 6.26
C LYS A 158 -5.79 -5.70 6.96
N ILE A 159 -4.96 -4.68 6.78
CA ILE A 159 -3.76 -4.43 7.58
C ILE A 159 -4.00 -3.16 8.38
N SER A 160 -3.86 -3.25 9.70
CA SER A 160 -4.09 -2.10 10.57
C SER A 160 -3.12 -2.09 11.75
N THR A 161 -2.87 -0.90 12.29
CA THR A 161 -2.07 -0.75 13.52
C THR A 161 -2.94 -0.90 14.76
N LEU A 162 -2.35 -1.42 15.84
CA LEU A 162 -2.99 -1.60 17.16
C LEU A 162 -2.66 -0.42 18.10
N ASP A 163 -3.49 -0.21 19.14
CA ASP A 163 -3.32 0.88 20.11
C ASP A 163 -2.03 0.78 20.95
N ASN A 164 -1.52 -0.44 21.15
CA ASN A 164 -0.14 -0.68 21.57
C ASN A 164 0.68 -1.01 20.31
N PRO A 165 1.86 -0.38 20.08
CA PRO A 165 2.60 -0.53 18.83
C PRO A 165 2.63 -1.99 18.34
N GLY A 166 1.97 -2.24 17.22
CA GLY A 166 1.70 -3.57 16.73
C GLY A 166 0.83 -3.50 15.49
N TRP A 167 0.74 -4.63 14.80
CA TRP A 167 0.04 -4.77 13.54
C TRP A 167 -0.99 -5.90 13.65
N ARG A 168 -2.13 -5.71 12.99
CA ARG A 168 -3.16 -6.72 12.76
C ARG A 168 -3.26 -6.94 11.26
N LEU A 169 -3.19 -8.20 10.86
CA LEU A 169 -3.56 -8.67 9.52
C LEU A 169 -4.81 -9.53 9.65
N GLN A 170 -5.85 -9.21 8.89
CA GLN A 170 -7.05 -10.02 8.72
C GLN A 170 -7.23 -10.29 7.23
N ILE A 171 -7.46 -11.55 6.88
CA ILE A 171 -7.72 -12.01 5.52
C ILE A 171 -8.94 -12.91 5.60
N ASP A 172 -10.00 -12.55 4.89
CA ASP A 172 -11.15 -13.43 4.73
C ASP A 172 -10.83 -14.50 3.68
N LEU A 173 -11.08 -15.77 4.04
CA LEU A 173 -10.66 -16.94 3.26
C LEU A 173 -11.85 -17.69 2.65
N VAL A 174 -13.03 -17.08 2.63
CA VAL A 174 -14.23 -17.72 2.07
C VAL A 174 -13.97 -17.95 0.58
N ASP A 175 -14.32 -19.17 0.12
CA ASP A 175 -14.14 -19.62 -1.26
C ASP A 175 -12.70 -19.53 -1.82
N THR A 176 -11.69 -19.54 -0.93
CA THR A 176 -10.29 -19.78 -1.33
C THR A 176 -10.01 -21.28 -1.43
N THR A 177 -9.52 -21.75 -2.58
CA THR A 177 -9.18 -23.17 -2.77
C THR A 177 -7.88 -23.53 -2.06
N THR A 178 -7.83 -24.71 -1.45
CA THR A 178 -6.65 -25.25 -0.73
C THR A 178 -5.67 -25.98 -1.66
#